data_AF-A0A7L5ZL15-F1
#
_entry.id   AF-A0A7L5ZL15-F1
#
_cell.length_a   1.000
_cell.length_b   1.000
_cell.length_c   1.000
_cell.angle_alpha   90.00
_cell.angle_beta   90.00
_cell.angle_gamma   90.00
#
_symmetry.space_group_name_H-M   'P 1'
#
loop_
_entity.id
_entity.type
_entity.pdbx_description
1 polymer ?
#
loop_
_entity_poly.entity_id
_entity_poly.type
_entity_poly.pdbx_seq_one_letter_code
_entity_poly.pdbx_strand_id
1 'polypeptide(L)'
;MTDARIPPEALAYLDEFRAFAIGDDYDRCDAVENAPKEELQRLVDAHDALPEAVWEWLANPPAPQDTPQEYYDVTDVISAAEYAKAVLDPPPDDPARTRATIDGLMDLIRRQWEHPPGQG
;
A
#
# COMPACT_ATOMS: atom_id res chain seq x y z
N MET A 1 5.85 11.41 -25.07
CA MET A 1 5.01 10.27 -24.70
C MET A 1 5.94 9.27 -24.05
N THR A 2 6.07 9.33 -22.73
CA THR A 2 6.74 8.28 -21.98
C THR A 2 5.86 7.04 -22.09
N ASP A 3 6.41 5.99 -22.71
CA ASP A 3 5.78 4.66 -22.76
C ASP A 3 5.44 4.30 -21.31
N ALA A 4 4.15 4.26 -20.95
CA ALA A 4 3.67 3.92 -19.61
C ALA A 4 3.84 2.42 -19.31
N ARG A 5 4.96 1.84 -19.75
CA ARG A 5 5.27 0.43 -19.57
C ARG A 5 5.73 0.23 -18.14
N ILE A 6 5.05 -0.67 -17.47
CA ILE A 6 5.39 -1.11 -16.13
C ILE A 6 6.78 -1.74 -16.16
N PRO A 7 7.68 -1.36 -15.24
CA PRO A 7 8.99 -1.99 -15.12
C PRO A 7 8.83 -3.52 -14.97
N PRO A 8 9.62 -4.34 -15.68
CA PRO A 8 9.58 -5.80 -15.54
C PRO A 8 9.78 -6.27 -14.10
N GLU A 9 10.56 -5.54 -13.30
CA GLU A 9 10.81 -5.82 -11.90
C GLU A 9 9.58 -5.60 -11.03
N ALA A 10 8.76 -4.57 -11.34
CA ALA A 10 7.48 -4.34 -10.68
C ALA A 10 6.47 -5.43 -11.04
N LEU A 11 6.46 -5.91 -12.28
CA LEU A 11 5.64 -7.04 -12.70
C LEU A 11 6.05 -8.35 -12.01
N ALA A 12 7.36 -8.62 -11.93
CA ALA A 12 7.86 -9.80 -11.22
C ALA A 12 7.50 -9.75 -9.72
N TYR A 13 7.61 -8.57 -9.11
CA TYR A 13 7.19 -8.34 -7.73
C TYR A 13 5.68 -8.57 -7.53
N LEU A 14 4.86 -8.02 -8.43
CA LEU A 14 3.41 -8.27 -8.42
C LEU A 14 3.10 -9.76 -8.59
N ASP A 15 3.77 -10.46 -9.52
CA ASP A 15 3.49 -11.88 -9.76
C ASP A 15 3.83 -12.76 -8.56
N GLU A 16 4.88 -12.42 -7.81
CA GLU A 16 5.25 -13.15 -6.60
C GLU A 16 4.24 -12.94 -5.45
N PHE A 17 3.70 -11.72 -5.31
CA PHE A 17 2.87 -11.33 -4.17
C PHE A 17 1.43 -10.97 -4.54
N ARG A 18 0.95 -11.45 -5.68
CA ARG A 18 -0.37 -11.11 -6.24
C ARG A 18 -1.53 -11.34 -5.27
N ALA A 19 -1.41 -12.30 -4.36
CA ALA A 19 -2.41 -12.56 -3.33
C ALA A 19 -2.67 -11.34 -2.42
N PHE A 20 -1.66 -10.49 -2.21
CA PHE A 20 -1.77 -9.26 -1.41
C PHE A 20 -2.29 -8.05 -2.21
N ALA A 21 -2.50 -8.20 -3.52
CA ALA A 21 -3.07 -7.19 -4.40
C ALA A 21 -4.60 -7.32 -4.58
N ILE A 22 -5.22 -8.32 -3.96
CA ILE A 22 -6.63 -8.67 -4.19
C ILE A 22 -7.50 -8.03 -3.11
N GLY A 23 -8.62 -7.46 -3.54
CA GLY A 23 -9.68 -6.96 -2.66
C GLY A 23 -9.56 -5.47 -2.40
N ASP A 24 -10.34 -4.98 -1.44
CA ASP A 24 -10.23 -3.60 -0.97
C ASP A 24 -9.16 -3.45 0.13
N ASP A 25 -9.05 -2.23 0.68
CA ASP A 25 -8.09 -1.94 1.73
C ASP A 25 -8.26 -2.84 2.98
N TYR A 26 -9.48 -3.29 3.29
CA TYR A 26 -9.76 -4.16 4.43
C TYR A 26 -9.34 -5.59 4.14
N ASP A 27 -9.70 -6.12 2.97
CA ASP A 27 -9.31 -7.47 2.53
C ASP A 27 -7.78 -7.63 2.54
N ARG A 28 -7.06 -6.58 2.11
CA ARG A 28 -5.59 -6.57 2.12
C ARG A 28 -5.00 -6.54 3.52
N CYS A 29 -5.58 -5.73 4.42
CA CYS A 29 -5.16 -5.73 5.83
C CYS A 29 -5.35 -7.11 6.46
N ASP A 30 -6.51 -7.73 6.23
CA ASP A 30 -6.83 -9.07 6.71
C ASP A 30 -5.84 -10.11 6.14
N ALA A 31 -5.49 -10.01 4.85
CA ALA A 31 -4.51 -10.90 4.23
C ALA A 31 -3.13 -10.81 4.90
N VAL A 32 -2.66 -9.59 5.22
CA VAL A 32 -1.39 -9.37 5.93
C VAL A 32 -1.45 -9.89 7.38
N GLU A 33 -2.52 -9.60 8.12
CA GLU A 33 -2.65 -10.00 9.53
C GLU A 33 -2.72 -11.52 9.72
N ASN A 34 -3.27 -12.23 8.74
CA ASN A 34 -3.45 -13.68 8.79
C ASN A 34 -2.33 -14.47 8.08
N ALA A 35 -1.41 -13.79 7.37
CA ALA A 35 -0.31 -14.45 6.68
C ALA A 35 0.77 -14.96 7.67
N PRO A 36 1.45 -16.08 7.34
CA PRO A 36 2.60 -16.54 8.10
C PRO A 36 3.71 -15.49 8.18
N LYS A 37 4.37 -15.36 9.33
CA LYS A 37 5.48 -14.41 9.52
C LYS A 37 6.61 -14.56 8.48
N GLU A 38 6.90 -15.80 8.06
CA GLU A 38 7.90 -16.06 7.02
C GLU A 38 7.49 -15.48 5.67
N GLU A 39 6.20 -15.52 5.34
CA GLU A 39 5.66 -14.95 4.10
C GLU A 39 5.68 -13.43 4.15
N LEU A 40 5.30 -12.85 5.29
CA LEU A 40 5.42 -11.41 5.53
C LEU A 40 6.87 -10.94 5.43
N GLN A 41 7.82 -11.68 6.01
CA GLN A 41 9.23 -11.31 5.93
C GLN A 41 9.74 -11.35 4.48
N ARG A 42 9.35 -12.36 3.69
CA ARG A 42 9.69 -12.40 2.25
C ARG A 42 9.13 -11.20 1.49
N LEU A 43 7.88 -10.81 1.78
CA LEU A 43 7.24 -9.65 1.16
C LEU A 43 8.03 -8.36 1.47
N VAL A 44 8.43 -8.18 2.73
CA VAL A 44 9.25 -7.05 3.17
C VAL A 44 10.63 -7.06 2.55
N ASP A 45 11.32 -8.20 2.56
CA ASP A 45 12.66 -8.32 1.98
C ASP A 45 12.65 -8.04 0.47
N ALA A 46 11.64 -8.54 -0.24
CA ALA A 46 11.47 -8.30 -1.68
C ALA A 46 11.12 -6.83 -1.98
N HIS A 47 10.28 -6.22 -1.15
CA HIS A 47 9.98 -4.79 -1.23
C HIS A 47 11.25 -3.94 -1.05
N ASP A 48 12.04 -4.22 -0.01
CA ASP A 48 13.25 -3.45 0.29
C ASP A 48 14.35 -3.65 -0.76
N ALA A 49 14.28 -4.76 -1.51
CA ALA A 49 15.16 -5.06 -2.64
C ALA A 49 14.69 -4.46 -3.99
N LEU A 50 13.53 -3.80 -4.04
CA LEU A 50 13.04 -3.20 -5.29
C LEU A 50 14.02 -2.16 -5.84
N PRO A 51 14.36 -2.20 -7.15
CA PRO A 51 15.25 -1.23 -7.74
C PRO A 51 14.71 0.20 -7.67
N GLU A 52 15.60 1.19 -7.55
CA GLU A 52 15.26 2.62 -7.56
C GLU A 52 14.35 3.01 -8.74
N ALA A 53 14.56 2.41 -9.92
CA ALA A 53 13.75 2.65 -11.11
C ALA A 53 12.25 2.32 -10.92
N VAL A 54 11.90 1.35 -10.06
CA VAL A 54 10.51 1.02 -9.73
C VAL A 54 9.89 2.15 -8.90
N TRP A 55 10.63 2.67 -7.92
CA TRP A 55 10.22 3.80 -7.09
C TRP A 55 10.06 5.09 -7.90
N GLU A 56 11.00 5.37 -8.81
CA GLU A 56 10.91 6.51 -9.73
C GLU A 56 9.70 6.39 -10.67
N TRP A 57 9.39 5.18 -11.15
CA TRP A 57 8.21 4.93 -11.97
C TRP A 57 6.91 5.17 -11.19
N LEU A 58 6.80 4.67 -9.95
CA LEU A 58 5.64 4.91 -9.07
C LEU A 58 5.46 6.40 -8.73
N ALA A 59 6.56 7.15 -8.61
CA ALA A 59 6.52 8.59 -8.37
C ALA A 59 6.01 9.38 -9.59
N ASN A 60 5.98 8.76 -10.78
CA ASN A 60 5.52 9.36 -12.03
C ASN A 60 4.34 8.56 -12.62
N PRO A 61 3.17 8.55 -11.94
CA PRO A 61 2.03 7.77 -12.38
C PRO A 61 1.56 8.17 -13.78
N PRO A 62 1.08 7.21 -14.59
CA PRO A 62 0.33 7.55 -15.80
C PRO A 62 -0.91 8.39 -15.46
N ALA A 63 -1.43 9.10 -16.46
CA ALA A 63 -2.66 9.86 -16.28
C ALA A 63 -3.80 8.89 -15.92
N PRO A 64 -4.75 9.26 -15.04
CA PRO A 64 -5.75 8.33 -14.49
C PRO A 64 -6.54 7.52 -15.54
N GLN A 65 -6.84 8.13 -16.69
CA GLN A 65 -7.57 7.47 -17.78
C GLN A 65 -6.72 6.45 -18.58
N ASP A 66 -5.41 6.48 -18.41
CA ASP A 66 -4.42 5.66 -19.11
C ASP A 66 -3.67 4.71 -18.14
N THR A 67 -4.07 4.67 -16.86
CA THR A 67 -3.44 3.84 -15.84
C THR A 67 -3.84 2.37 -16.02
N PRO A 68 -2.89 1.46 -16.32
CA PRO A 68 -3.19 0.03 -16.41
C PRO A 68 -3.55 -0.52 -15.03
N GLN A 69 -4.38 -1.57 -14.98
CA GLN A 69 -4.79 -2.21 -13.72
C GLN A 69 -3.58 -2.66 -12.89
N GLU A 70 -2.56 -3.18 -13.56
CA GLU A 70 -1.33 -3.65 -12.92
C GLU A 70 -0.57 -2.54 -12.19
N TYR A 71 -0.77 -1.26 -12.54
CA TYR A 71 -0.23 -0.16 -11.72
C TYR A 71 -0.87 -0.16 -10.33
N TYR A 72 -2.19 -0.28 -10.26
CA TYR A 72 -2.92 -0.34 -9.00
C TYR A 72 -2.53 -1.59 -8.21
N ASP A 73 -2.47 -2.74 -8.87
CA ASP A 73 -2.07 -3.99 -8.23
C ASP A 73 -0.66 -3.87 -7.61
N VAL A 74 0.31 -3.25 -8.29
CA VAL A 74 1.65 -3.00 -7.73
C VAL A 74 1.59 -2.07 -6.51
N THR A 75 0.82 -0.98 -6.58
CA THR A 75 0.66 -0.06 -5.43
C THR A 75 -0.01 -0.75 -4.24
N ASP A 76 -0.90 -1.70 -4.50
CA ASP A 76 -1.59 -2.47 -3.48
C ASP A 76 -0.62 -3.43 -2.78
N VAL A 77 0.21 -4.17 -3.53
CA VAL A 77 1.26 -5.02 -2.94
C VAL A 77 2.26 -4.19 -2.11
N ILE A 78 2.65 -3.02 -2.59
CA ILE A 78 3.55 -2.12 -1.84
C ILE A 78 2.91 -1.68 -0.53
N SER A 79 1.62 -1.34 -0.55
CA SER A 79 0.87 -0.99 0.67
C SER A 79 0.77 -2.16 1.63
N ALA A 80 0.57 -3.38 1.13
CA ALA A 80 0.62 -4.60 1.94
C ALA A 80 2.00 -4.81 2.58
N ALA A 81 3.09 -4.57 1.83
CA ALA A 81 4.44 -4.72 2.34
C ALA A 81 4.78 -3.71 3.44
N GLU A 82 4.37 -2.44 3.28
CA GLU A 82 4.50 -1.43 4.34
C GLU A 82 3.69 -1.81 5.58
N TYR A 83 2.50 -2.38 5.40
CA TYR A 83 1.72 -2.87 6.54
C TYR A 83 2.38 -4.09 7.19
N ALA A 84 2.95 -5.01 6.40
CA ALA A 84 3.68 -6.17 6.89
C ALA A 84 4.90 -5.77 7.74
N LYS A 85 5.62 -4.69 7.37
CA LYS A 85 6.69 -4.11 8.21
C LYS A 85 6.18 -3.74 9.60
N ALA A 86 5.03 -3.06 9.67
CA ALA A 86 4.42 -2.66 10.94
C ALA A 86 3.89 -3.85 11.76
N VAL A 87 3.51 -4.97 11.13
CA VAL A 87 3.09 -6.18 11.83
C VAL A 87 4.30 -6.97 12.36
N LEU A 88 5.40 -7.03 11.61
CA LEU A 88 6.61 -7.77 11.99
C LEU A 88 7.46 -7.03 13.02
N ASP A 89 7.57 -5.71 12.89
CA ASP A 89 8.25 -4.81 13.82
C ASP A 89 7.26 -3.73 14.28
N PRO A 90 6.30 -4.08 15.15
CA PRO A 90 5.36 -3.11 15.66
C PRO A 90 6.12 -1.98 16.33
N PRO A 91 5.80 -0.70 16.03
CA PRO A 91 6.47 0.41 16.66
C PRO A 91 6.42 0.23 18.17
N PRO A 92 7.51 0.50 18.90
CA PRO A 92 7.57 0.27 20.33
C PRO A 92 6.37 0.96 20.99
N ASP A 93 5.47 0.14 21.54
CA ASP A 93 4.18 0.46 22.11
C ASP A 93 4.16 1.81 22.83
N ASP A 94 3.60 2.84 22.19
CA ASP A 94 2.79 3.81 22.92
C ASP A 94 1.34 3.64 22.44
N PRO A 95 0.59 2.69 23.03
CA PRO A 95 -0.81 2.44 22.66
C PRO A 95 -1.68 3.69 22.78
N ALA A 96 -1.28 4.71 23.56
CA ALA A 96 -1.95 6.00 23.59
C ALA A 96 -1.77 6.78 22.28
N ARG A 97 -0.61 6.66 21.62
CA ARG A 97 -0.29 7.32 20.36
C ARG A 97 -0.97 6.64 19.16
N THR A 98 -0.97 5.31 19.11
CA THR A 98 -1.68 4.55 18.06
C THR A 98 -3.18 4.85 18.11
N ARG A 99 -3.77 4.84 19.32
CA ARG A 99 -5.18 5.17 19.51
C ARG A 99 -5.49 6.64 19.20
N ALA A 100 -4.65 7.58 19.63
CA ALA A 100 -4.80 8.99 19.28
C ALA A 100 -4.67 9.27 17.78
N THR A 101 -3.84 8.50 17.06
CA THR A 101 -3.67 8.62 15.60
C THR A 101 -4.90 8.09 14.86
N ILE A 102 -5.40 6.91 15.25
CA ILE A 102 -6.64 6.34 14.69
C ILE A 102 -7.84 7.22 15.02
N ASP A 103 -7.98 7.66 16.27
CA ASP A 103 -9.07 8.55 16.69
C ASP A 103 -9.00 9.89 15.93
N GLY A 104 -7.80 10.45 15.74
CA GLY A 104 -7.59 11.67 14.96
C GLY A 104 -7.93 11.53 13.48
N LEU A 105 -7.58 10.39 12.86
CA LEU A 105 -7.93 10.07 11.47
C LEU A 105 -9.45 9.91 11.31
N MET A 106 -10.09 9.18 12.22
CA MET A 106 -11.55 9.01 12.20
C MET A 106 -12.30 10.32 12.40
N ASP A 107 -11.79 11.20 13.26
CA ASP A 107 -12.38 12.53 13.46
C ASP A 107 -12.20 13.44 12.22
N LEU A 108 -11.06 13.33 11.54
CA LEU A 108 -10.80 14.04 10.29
C LEU A 108 -11.74 13.56 9.17
N ILE A 109 -11.89 12.25 9.00
CA ILE A 109 -12.79 11.64 8.01
C ILE A 109 -14.24 12.05 8.31
N ARG A 110 -14.67 11.99 9.58
CA ARG A 110 -16.00 12.44 10.01
C ARG A 110 -16.26 13.90 9.64
N ARG A 111 -15.29 14.80 9.91
CA ARG A 111 -15.42 16.23 9.57
C ARG A 111 -15.47 16.48 8.06
N GLN A 112 -14.74 15.71 7.27
CA GLN A 112 -14.82 15.80 5.80
C GLN A 112 -16.15 15.30 5.24
N TRP A 113 -16.79 14.34 5.91
CA TRP A 113 -18.12 13.83 5.55
C TRP A 113 -19.25 14.76 6.00
N GLU A 114 -19.12 15.42 7.14
CA GLU A 114 -20.11 16.39 7.65
C GLU A 114 -20.03 17.76 6.93
N HIS A 115 -18.87 18.10 6.37
CA HIS A 115 -18.65 19.31 5.57
C HIS A 115 -17.93 19.00 4.26
N PRO A 116 -18.60 18.40 3.26
CA PRO A 116 -17.99 18.15 1.96
C PRO A 116 -17.60 19.49 1.30
N PRO A 117 -16.41 19.57 0.66
CA PRO A 117 -15.95 20.79 0.02
C PRO A 117 -16.95 21.20 -1.08
N GLY A 118 -17.57 22.38 -0.91
CA GLY A 118 -18.57 22.92 -1.86
C GLY A 118 -19.85 23.49 -1.24
N GLN A 119 -20.02 23.43 0.08
CA GLN A 119 -21.11 24.13 0.79
C GLN A 119 -20.55 25.30 1.61
N GLY A 120 -20.30 26.42 0.94
CA GLY A 120 -19.97 27.72 1.52
C GLY A 120 -20.51 28.84 0.65
#